data_AF-A0A351TUC6-F1
#
_entry.id   AF-A0A351TUC6-F1
#
_cell.length_a   1.000
_cell.length_b   1.000
_cell.length_c   1.000
_cell.angle_alpha   90.00
_cell.angle_beta   90.00
_cell.angle_gamma   90.00
#
_symmetry.space_group_name_H-M   'P 1'
#
loop_
_entity.id
_entity.type
_entity.pdbx_description
1 polymer ?
#
loop_
_entity_poly.entity_id
_entity_poly.type
_entity_poly.pdbx_seq_one_letter_code
_entity_poly.pdbx_strand_id
1 'polypeptide(L)'
;MNEKDPIFRSLAMIEERLQEKLTVEMLAEGIHFSKYHYQRIFRETVGETVMGYVNRRRLFLAAGELARGRDSVLAIALRYGYDSHEGFTRSFKAHLGVTPTEYRKYHSSIGFLGRKKEEKAMYSKSAEGMVRELNSLIVQAKETAEDTRKYKGADREAAAVYAQVWEFAARRADKMAGQLEEVLKRITSVTQNPDEISARFLIVKAVEDAAFEASVTAFQVGLMIARALPEYRSTFEPLCARYDSLAQNARVKSGKIAGFLNELWQLILQDMRKNAEQKIGDAVEAGLAAAGKLSDPALPYGYIAEGVREIAEAIAALSLEEVTAYGLEDALFRLDTVLFAADMDMLRAPQHRQLFDGISDFREKLGVAVEFFRNLSGEAAGAFRETAGTVRETAAAFRGAEKGSERKRTMGKMYSDLAEQEGILLFYLKGEIQKLGDAHLEEEQKAALNDICARMDRAVKMARGASDREEGNEIAELLSGAYEDMSVVAERLGVYGSAVRYLAEEVKKPLKYL
;
A
#
# COMPACT_ATOMS: atom_id res chain seq x y z
N MET A 1 8.42 7.33 -30.33
CA MET A 1 7.05 7.71 -29.91
C MET A 1 6.54 8.75 -30.89
N ASN A 2 5.52 8.36 -31.65
CA ASN A 2 5.01 9.06 -32.82
C ASN A 2 4.44 10.43 -32.45
N GLU A 3 5.01 11.49 -33.01
CA GLU A 3 4.47 12.87 -33.03
C GLU A 3 3.06 12.96 -33.68
N LYS A 4 2.58 11.84 -34.24
CA LYS A 4 1.28 11.70 -34.90
C LYS A 4 0.17 11.16 -34.02
N ASP A 5 0.44 10.70 -32.80
CA ASP A 5 -0.62 10.13 -31.96
C ASP A 5 -1.42 11.27 -31.28
N PRO A 6 -2.72 11.43 -31.64
CA PRO A 6 -3.57 12.47 -31.09
C PRO A 6 -3.70 12.40 -29.56
N ILE A 7 -3.58 11.22 -28.96
CA ILE A 7 -3.68 11.06 -27.51
C ILE A 7 -2.46 11.66 -26.79
N PHE A 8 -1.25 11.49 -27.30
CA PHE A 8 -0.06 12.10 -26.69
C PHE A 8 -0.05 13.62 -26.78
N ARG A 9 -0.60 14.20 -27.87
CA ARG A 9 -0.84 15.65 -27.95
C ARG A 9 -1.87 16.09 -26.92
N SER A 10 -2.94 15.32 -26.74
CA SER A 10 -3.94 15.58 -25.71
C SER A 10 -3.34 15.56 -24.30
N LEU A 11 -2.45 14.61 -24.00
CA LEU A 11 -1.74 14.54 -22.72
C LEU A 11 -0.88 15.78 -22.47
N ALA A 12 -0.13 16.24 -23.48
CA ALA A 12 0.66 17.47 -23.38
C ALA A 12 -0.25 18.70 -23.13
N MET A 13 -1.36 18.82 -23.86
CA MET A 13 -2.34 19.89 -23.66
C MET A 13 -2.96 19.86 -22.27
N ILE A 14 -3.21 18.67 -21.71
CA ILE A 14 -3.67 18.51 -20.33
C ILE A 14 -2.62 19.04 -19.36
N GLU A 15 -1.38 18.56 -19.45
CA GLU A 15 -0.29 18.91 -18.52
C GLU A 15 0.02 20.42 -18.49
N GLU A 16 -0.03 21.09 -19.64
CA GLU A 16 0.19 22.55 -19.74
C GLU A 16 -0.95 23.37 -19.11
N ARG A 17 -2.16 22.79 -18.99
CA ARG A 17 -3.39 23.50 -18.62
C ARG A 17 -4.08 22.92 -17.38
N LEU A 18 -3.36 22.19 -16.53
CA LEU A 18 -3.93 21.50 -15.36
C LEU A 18 -4.61 22.44 -14.35
N GLN A 19 -4.27 23.73 -14.33
CA GLN A 19 -4.87 24.75 -13.45
C GLN A 19 -6.14 25.40 -14.03
N GLU A 20 -6.44 25.17 -15.32
CA GLU A 20 -7.63 25.71 -15.97
C GLU A 20 -8.82 24.75 -15.86
N LYS A 21 -10.05 25.23 -16.06
CA LYS A 21 -11.25 24.37 -16.09
C LYS A 21 -11.31 23.56 -17.39
N LEU A 22 -10.65 22.41 -17.40
CA LEU A 22 -10.65 21.47 -18.53
C LEU A 22 -11.97 20.69 -18.62
N THR A 23 -12.51 20.59 -19.83
CA THR A 23 -13.61 19.68 -20.18
C THR A 23 -13.15 18.66 -21.22
N VAL A 24 -13.85 17.53 -21.29
CA VAL A 24 -13.54 16.48 -22.28
C VAL A 24 -13.75 17.02 -23.69
N GLU A 25 -14.76 17.86 -23.88
CA GLU A 25 -15.10 18.52 -25.14
C GLU A 25 -13.95 19.40 -25.63
N MET A 26 -13.40 20.25 -24.76
CA MET A 26 -12.26 21.11 -25.10
C MET A 26 -11.01 20.32 -25.50
N LEU A 27 -10.76 19.20 -24.80
CA LEU A 27 -9.61 18.33 -25.07
C LEU A 27 -9.80 17.52 -26.35
N ALA A 28 -11.02 17.11 -26.66
CA ALA A 28 -11.38 16.41 -27.89
C ALA A 28 -11.25 17.33 -29.11
N GLU A 29 -11.77 18.56 -29.01
CA GLU A 29 -11.66 19.59 -30.05
C GLU A 29 -10.19 19.92 -30.36
N GLY A 30 -9.36 20.04 -29.31
CA GLY A 30 -7.93 20.31 -29.41
C GLY A 30 -7.12 19.30 -30.22
N ILE A 31 -7.65 18.08 -30.38
CA ILE A 31 -7.03 17.01 -31.18
C ILE A 31 -7.90 16.60 -32.38
N HIS A 32 -8.95 17.37 -32.69
CA HIS A 32 -9.90 17.17 -33.78
C HIS A 32 -10.70 15.86 -33.71
N PHE A 33 -11.04 15.40 -32.50
CA PHE A 33 -11.85 14.20 -32.28
C PHE A 33 -13.25 14.56 -31.79
N SER A 34 -14.22 13.66 -32.05
CA SER A 34 -15.48 13.71 -31.33
C SER A 34 -15.28 13.28 -29.87
N LYS A 35 -16.07 13.83 -28.95
CA LYS A 35 -16.02 13.50 -27.51
C LYS A 35 -15.98 12.00 -27.23
N TYR A 36 -16.88 11.24 -27.86
CA TYR A 36 -17.01 9.79 -27.63
C TYR A 36 -15.82 9.01 -28.17
N HIS A 37 -15.33 9.38 -29.36
CA HIS A 37 -14.16 8.73 -29.94
C HIS A 37 -12.91 9.01 -29.10
N TYR A 38 -12.74 10.25 -28.66
CA TYR A 38 -11.65 10.66 -27.78
C TYR A 38 -11.63 9.89 -26.47
N GLN A 39 -12.75 9.82 -25.74
CA GLN A 39 -12.79 9.09 -24.47
C GLN A 39 -12.43 7.60 -24.62
N ARG A 40 -12.90 6.96 -25.71
CA ARG A 40 -12.62 5.55 -25.97
C ARG A 40 -11.14 5.33 -26.25
N ILE A 41 -10.58 6.05 -27.21
CA ILE A 41 -9.17 5.89 -27.62
C ILE A 41 -8.24 6.31 -26.48
N PHE A 42 -8.57 7.37 -25.72
CA PHE A 42 -7.78 7.77 -24.56
C PHE A 42 -7.74 6.67 -23.49
N ARG A 43 -8.88 6.04 -23.17
CA ARG A 43 -8.92 4.96 -22.18
C ARG A 43 -8.19 3.70 -22.65
N GLU A 44 -8.31 3.35 -23.93
CA GLU A 44 -7.56 2.23 -24.52
C GLU A 44 -6.04 2.48 -24.50
N THR A 45 -5.61 3.74 -24.68
CA THR A 45 -4.18 4.10 -24.78
C THR A 45 -3.54 4.35 -23.41
N VAL A 46 -4.24 5.05 -22.51
CA VAL A 46 -3.70 5.53 -21.22
C VAL A 46 -4.10 4.62 -20.05
N GLY A 47 -5.10 3.74 -20.25
CA GLY A 47 -5.58 2.82 -19.22
C GLY A 47 -6.59 3.44 -18.24
N GLU A 48 -6.91 4.72 -18.37
CA GLU A 48 -7.87 5.41 -17.50
C GLU A 48 -8.72 6.43 -18.25
N THR A 49 -9.76 6.96 -17.60
CA THR A 49 -10.61 8.00 -18.22
C THR A 49 -9.86 9.33 -18.29
N VAL A 50 -10.16 10.16 -19.30
CA VAL A 50 -9.56 11.50 -19.47
C VAL A 50 -9.63 12.34 -18.19
N MET A 51 -10.82 12.44 -17.59
CA MET A 51 -11.00 13.22 -16.36
C MET A 51 -10.39 12.53 -15.13
N GLY A 52 -10.29 11.19 -15.14
CA GLY A 52 -9.51 10.44 -14.15
C GLY A 52 -8.04 10.85 -14.17
N TYR A 53 -7.44 10.88 -15.37
CA TYR A 53 -6.06 11.33 -15.57
C TYR A 53 -5.87 12.78 -15.09
N VAL A 54 -6.72 13.71 -15.55
CA VAL A 54 -6.67 15.13 -15.16
C VAL A 54 -6.75 15.29 -13.64
N ASN A 55 -7.71 14.62 -12.99
CA ASN A 55 -7.89 14.70 -11.54
C ASN A 55 -6.70 14.11 -10.79
N ARG A 56 -6.18 12.95 -11.21
CA ARG A 56 -4.97 12.36 -10.61
C ARG A 56 -3.79 13.32 -10.69
N ARG A 57 -3.55 13.92 -11.85
CA ARG A 57 -2.44 14.86 -12.06
C ARG A 57 -2.59 16.13 -11.22
N ARG A 58 -3.79 16.69 -11.14
CA ARG A 58 -4.12 17.83 -10.26
C ARG A 58 -3.85 17.50 -8.78
N LEU A 59 -4.27 16.33 -8.31
CA LEU A 59 -4.04 15.89 -6.93
C LEU A 59 -2.54 15.78 -6.61
N PHE A 60 -1.73 15.25 -7.53
CA PHE A 60 -0.27 15.21 -7.35
C PHE A 60 0.37 16.60 -7.26
N LEU A 61 -0.08 17.56 -8.08
CA LEU A 61 0.40 18.94 -7.99
C LEU A 61 -0.04 19.62 -6.69
N ALA A 62 -1.30 19.40 -6.28
CA ALA A 62 -1.85 19.87 -5.03
C ALA A 62 -1.10 19.31 -3.81
N ALA A 63 -0.70 18.03 -3.86
CA ALA A 63 0.13 17.40 -2.85
C ALA A 63 1.48 18.11 -2.71
N GLY A 64 2.14 18.41 -3.82
CA GLY A 64 3.38 19.19 -3.83
C GLY A 64 3.23 20.59 -3.22
N GLU A 65 2.08 21.25 -3.39
CA GLU A 65 1.80 22.54 -2.73
C GLU A 65 1.45 22.39 -1.24
N LEU A 66 0.72 21.34 -0.88
CA LEU A 66 0.38 21.00 0.51
C LEU A 66 1.64 20.73 1.35
N ALA A 67 2.62 20.03 0.78
CA ALA A 67 3.89 19.74 1.44
C ALA A 67 4.73 20.99 1.75
N ARG A 68 4.60 22.05 0.95
CA ARG A 68 5.31 23.33 1.19
C ARG A 68 4.68 24.18 2.29
N GLY A 69 3.46 23.86 2.71
CA GLY A 69 2.80 24.49 3.88
C GLY A 69 2.42 25.97 3.74
N ARG A 70 2.49 26.57 2.55
CA ARG A 70 2.31 28.03 2.36
C ARG A 70 0.85 28.49 2.26
N ASP A 71 0.03 27.78 1.50
CA ASP A 71 -1.35 28.16 1.20
C ASP A 71 -2.34 27.32 2.02
N SER A 72 -3.59 27.77 2.24
CA SER A 72 -4.60 26.95 2.93
C SER A 72 -5.04 25.76 2.07
N VAL A 73 -5.52 24.67 2.68
CA VAL A 73 -5.98 23.49 1.92
C VAL A 73 -7.11 23.87 0.96
N LEU A 74 -8.00 24.77 1.37
CA LEU A 74 -9.08 25.28 0.52
C LEU A 74 -8.53 26.12 -0.65
N ALA A 75 -7.54 26.97 -0.44
CA ALA A 75 -6.93 27.77 -1.52
C ALA A 75 -6.28 26.87 -2.59
N ILE A 76 -5.61 25.80 -2.14
CA ILE A 76 -5.02 24.79 -3.02
C ILE A 76 -6.13 24.04 -3.76
N ALA A 77 -7.19 23.59 -3.07
CA ALA A 77 -8.33 22.91 -3.69
C ALA A 77 -8.96 23.74 -4.83
N LEU A 78 -9.22 25.02 -4.58
CA LEU A 78 -9.80 25.94 -5.57
C LEU A 78 -8.87 26.13 -6.78
N ARG A 79 -7.55 26.25 -6.55
CA ARG A 79 -6.54 26.39 -7.61
C ARG A 79 -6.51 25.20 -8.56
N TYR A 80 -6.84 24.01 -8.08
CA TYR A 80 -6.91 22.78 -8.86
C TYR A 80 -8.34 22.42 -9.28
N GLY A 81 -9.27 23.37 -9.24
CA GLY A 81 -10.60 23.25 -9.83
C GLY A 81 -11.60 22.43 -9.02
N TYR A 82 -11.41 22.31 -7.70
CA TYR A 82 -12.40 21.73 -6.80
C TYR A 82 -13.30 22.83 -6.21
N ASP A 83 -14.61 22.61 -6.25
CA ASP A 83 -15.61 23.58 -5.77
C ASP A 83 -15.76 23.57 -4.24
N SER A 84 -15.25 22.54 -3.55
CA SER A 84 -15.34 22.43 -2.09
C SER A 84 -14.16 21.70 -1.45
N HIS A 85 -13.91 22.03 -0.18
CA HIS A 85 -12.90 21.38 0.65
C HIS A 85 -13.18 19.88 0.85
N GLU A 86 -14.45 19.50 1.03
CA GLU A 86 -14.85 18.10 1.24
C GLU A 86 -14.67 17.27 -0.04
N GLY A 87 -15.02 17.83 -1.19
CA GLY A 87 -14.83 17.19 -2.49
C GLY A 87 -13.36 16.94 -2.79
N PHE A 88 -12.51 17.95 -2.52
CA PHE A 88 -11.07 17.81 -2.63
C PHE A 88 -10.52 16.78 -1.65
N THR A 89 -10.89 16.84 -0.37
CA THR A 89 -10.39 15.93 0.67
C THR A 89 -10.74 14.48 0.37
N ARG A 90 -11.98 14.20 -0.06
CA ARG A 90 -12.41 12.85 -0.45
C ARG A 90 -11.62 12.34 -1.65
N SER A 91 -11.47 13.17 -2.68
CA SER A 91 -10.72 12.82 -3.90
C SER A 91 -9.24 12.59 -3.61
N PHE A 92 -8.64 13.45 -2.78
CA PHE A 92 -7.24 13.36 -2.35
C PHE A 92 -6.99 12.11 -1.52
N LYS A 93 -7.84 11.82 -0.52
CA LYS A 93 -7.76 10.59 0.28
C LYS A 93 -7.93 9.33 -0.57
N ALA A 94 -8.85 9.32 -1.52
CA ALA A 94 -9.05 8.19 -2.41
C ALA A 94 -7.85 7.89 -3.33
N HIS A 95 -7.06 8.91 -3.70
CA HIS A 95 -5.91 8.72 -4.60
C HIS A 95 -4.55 8.63 -3.88
N LEU A 96 -4.39 9.27 -2.73
CA LEU A 96 -3.12 9.37 -2.00
C LEU A 96 -3.18 8.68 -0.62
N GLY A 97 -4.29 8.07 -0.26
CA GLY A 97 -4.45 7.27 0.97
C GLY A 97 -4.60 8.07 2.26
N VAL A 98 -4.31 9.38 2.25
CA VAL A 98 -4.37 10.27 3.42
C VAL A 98 -5.13 11.55 3.09
N THR A 99 -5.67 12.25 4.10
CA THR A 99 -6.31 13.55 3.86
C THR A 99 -5.28 14.64 3.54
N PRO A 100 -5.66 15.74 2.84
CA PRO A 100 -4.76 16.85 2.58
C PRO A 100 -4.12 17.48 3.83
N THR A 101 -4.87 17.52 4.94
CA THR A 101 -4.42 18.08 6.22
C THR A 101 -3.41 17.17 6.88
N GLU A 102 -3.65 15.86 6.88
CA GLU A 102 -2.68 14.86 7.35
C GLU A 102 -1.41 14.91 6.49
N TYR A 103 -1.56 14.90 5.16
CA TYR A 103 -0.46 15.01 4.20
C TYR A 103 0.40 16.25 4.48
N ARG A 104 -0.21 17.41 4.72
CA ARG A 104 0.50 18.63 5.13
C ARG A 104 1.21 18.45 6.47
N LYS A 105 0.53 17.88 7.48
CA LYS A 105 1.08 17.70 8.82
C LYS A 105 2.32 16.81 8.80
N TYR A 106 2.29 15.72 8.03
CA TYR A 106 3.43 14.82 7.81
C TYR A 106 4.63 15.52 7.17
N HIS A 107 4.41 16.44 6.23
CA HIS A 107 5.49 17.17 5.57
C HIS A 107 5.96 18.41 6.36
N SER A 108 5.11 19.00 7.21
CA SER A 108 5.49 20.12 8.08
C SER A 108 6.31 19.68 9.30
N SER A 109 6.13 18.45 9.80
CA SER A 109 6.88 17.90 10.94
C SER A 109 8.30 17.47 10.57
N ILE A 110 8.61 17.29 9.28
CA ILE A 110 9.95 16.96 8.77
C ILE A 110 10.87 18.20 8.69
N GLY A 111 10.33 19.41 8.84
CA GLY A 111 11.09 20.67 8.70
C GLY A 111 11.96 21.10 9.88
N PHE A 112 12.05 20.34 10.99
CA PHE A 112 12.69 20.85 12.24
C PHE A 112 13.81 20.00 12.87
N LEU A 113 14.24 18.87 12.29
CA LEU A 113 15.32 18.07 12.90
C LEU A 113 16.70 18.37 12.29
N GLY A 114 17.35 19.38 12.86
CA GLY A 114 18.77 19.40 13.28
C GLY A 114 19.87 18.95 12.30
N ARG A 115 20.58 19.94 11.73
CA ARG A 115 21.95 19.81 11.21
C ARG A 115 22.93 19.30 12.29
N LYS A 116 23.73 18.27 11.98
CA LYS A 116 25.21 18.31 12.00
C LYS A 116 25.85 17.00 11.52
N LYS A 117 26.76 17.16 10.54
CA LYS A 117 27.97 16.38 10.24
C LYS A 117 27.82 14.87 9.99
N GLU A 118 27.57 14.53 8.72
CA GLU A 118 28.25 13.43 8.00
C GLU A 118 28.05 13.65 6.49
N GLU A 119 28.89 14.50 5.91
CA GLU A 119 28.79 14.98 4.53
C GLU A 119 29.46 14.05 3.51
N LYS A 120 29.55 12.74 3.80
CA LYS A 120 30.11 11.74 2.88
C LYS A 120 29.27 10.46 2.87
N ALA A 121 28.49 10.34 1.78
CA ALA A 121 27.73 9.20 1.26
C ALA A 121 26.22 9.43 1.30
N MET A 122 25.73 10.42 0.52
CA MET A 122 24.29 10.69 0.41
C MET A 122 23.57 9.78 -0.60
N TYR A 123 24.31 8.97 -1.37
CA TYR A 123 23.78 8.05 -2.38
C TYR A 123 24.55 6.73 -2.38
N SER A 124 23.88 5.63 -2.77
CA SER A 124 24.58 4.37 -3.07
C SER A 124 25.60 4.59 -4.20
N LYS A 125 26.63 3.73 -4.29
CA LYS A 125 27.61 3.79 -5.40
C LYS A 125 26.95 3.75 -6.78
N SER A 126 25.82 3.04 -6.90
CA SER A 126 25.04 2.98 -8.15
C SER A 126 24.36 4.31 -8.46
N ALA A 127 23.72 4.94 -7.48
CA ALA A 127 23.06 6.24 -7.62
C ALA A 127 24.05 7.39 -7.88
N GLU A 128 25.20 7.42 -7.21
CA GLU A 128 26.28 8.36 -7.54
C GLU A 128 26.77 8.18 -8.98
N GLY A 129 26.85 6.93 -9.46
CA GLY A 129 27.20 6.61 -10.84
C GLY A 129 26.20 7.19 -11.84
N MET A 130 24.90 7.03 -11.58
CA MET A 130 23.84 7.56 -12.44
C MET A 130 23.80 9.08 -12.45
N VAL A 131 24.00 9.74 -11.30
CA VAL A 131 24.08 11.21 -11.22
C VAL A 131 25.27 11.75 -12.03
N ARG A 132 26.42 11.06 -12.01
CA ARG A 132 27.56 11.43 -12.87
C ARG A 132 27.25 11.24 -14.35
N GLU A 133 26.51 10.19 -14.72
CA GLU A 133 26.07 9.99 -16.11
C GLU A 133 25.12 11.09 -16.57
N LEU A 134 24.13 11.45 -15.76
CA LEU A 134 23.22 12.56 -16.06
C LEU A 134 23.99 13.88 -16.28
N ASN A 135 24.95 14.19 -15.42
CA ASN A 135 25.82 15.37 -15.60
C ASN A 135 26.63 15.31 -16.89
N SER A 136 27.21 14.14 -17.23
CA SER A 136 27.94 13.96 -18.48
C SER A 136 27.03 14.19 -19.70
N LEU A 137 25.79 13.69 -19.67
CA LEU A 137 24.82 13.88 -20.73
C LEU A 137 24.39 15.34 -20.88
N ILE A 138 24.22 16.07 -19.79
CA ILE A 138 23.94 17.52 -19.82
C ILE A 138 25.04 18.25 -20.57
N VAL A 139 26.31 17.98 -20.23
CA VAL A 139 27.46 18.62 -20.88
C VAL A 139 27.47 18.30 -22.38
N GLN A 140 27.36 17.02 -22.74
CA GLN A 140 27.35 16.59 -24.15
C GLN A 140 26.19 17.20 -24.95
N ALA A 141 25.01 17.31 -24.36
CA ALA A 141 23.85 17.91 -25.00
C ALA A 141 24.06 19.40 -25.29
N LYS A 142 24.62 20.16 -24.33
CA LYS A 142 24.98 21.57 -24.53
C LYS A 142 26.05 21.75 -25.60
N GLU A 143 27.13 20.98 -25.54
CA GLU A 143 28.18 20.99 -26.56
C GLU A 143 27.64 20.60 -27.95
N THR A 144 26.64 19.71 -27.99
CA THR A 144 25.91 19.36 -29.23
C THR A 144 25.12 20.53 -29.78
N ALA A 145 24.39 21.24 -28.93
CA ALA A 145 23.66 22.43 -29.33
C ALA A 145 24.58 23.56 -29.83
N GLU A 146 25.65 23.85 -29.08
CA GLU A 146 26.64 24.89 -29.45
C GLU A 146 27.33 24.59 -30.78
N ASP A 147 27.82 23.37 -30.98
CA ASP A 147 28.48 23.02 -32.25
C ASP A 147 27.50 22.99 -33.41
N THR A 148 26.26 22.53 -33.20
CA THR A 148 25.22 22.58 -34.24
C THR A 148 25.00 24.02 -34.75
N ARG A 149 25.10 25.02 -33.87
CA ARG A 149 24.95 26.43 -34.24
C ARG A 149 26.14 26.97 -35.05
N LYS A 150 27.32 26.37 -34.98
CA LYS A 150 28.47 26.78 -35.82
C LYS A 150 28.18 26.56 -37.31
N TYR A 151 27.33 25.59 -37.64
CA TYR A 151 26.88 25.32 -39.01
C TYR A 151 25.79 26.28 -39.51
N LYS A 152 25.29 27.18 -38.66
CA LYS A 152 24.35 28.24 -39.03
C LYS A 152 25.01 29.36 -39.85
N GLY A 153 26.34 29.36 -40.00
CA GLY A 153 27.09 30.38 -40.71
C GLY A 153 28.41 29.90 -41.34
N ALA A 154 28.56 28.60 -41.59
CA ALA A 154 29.74 28.07 -42.27
C ALA A 154 29.62 28.30 -43.80
N ASP A 155 30.33 29.34 -44.26
CA ASP A 155 30.70 29.72 -45.64
C ASP A 155 29.64 29.63 -46.77
N ARG A 156 29.30 30.81 -47.32
CA ARG A 156 28.41 31.12 -48.47
C ARG A 156 26.89 30.96 -48.25
N GLU A 157 26.14 31.78 -48.98
CA GLU A 157 24.66 31.95 -48.98
C GLU A 157 23.83 30.64 -48.94
N ALA A 158 24.42 29.49 -49.27
CA ALA A 158 23.77 28.19 -49.28
C ALA A 158 23.53 27.54 -47.91
N ALA A 159 24.31 27.85 -46.87
CA ALA A 159 24.06 27.34 -45.50
C ALA A 159 22.83 27.99 -44.84
N ALA A 160 22.42 29.18 -45.32
CA ALA A 160 21.26 29.89 -44.79
C ALA A 160 19.94 29.11 -44.96
N VAL A 161 19.84 28.29 -46.02
CA VAL A 161 18.66 27.45 -46.28
C VAL A 161 18.45 26.38 -45.20
N TYR A 162 19.55 25.87 -44.63
CA TYR A 162 19.52 24.84 -43.57
C TYR A 162 19.54 25.42 -42.16
N ALA A 163 19.74 26.74 -42.00
CA ALA A 163 19.87 27.41 -40.71
C ALA A 163 18.69 27.17 -39.75
N GLN A 164 17.46 27.11 -40.27
CA GLN A 164 16.27 26.83 -39.45
C GLN A 164 16.26 25.40 -38.90
N VAL A 165 16.75 24.44 -39.69
CA VAL A 165 16.82 23.03 -39.29
C VAL A 165 17.89 22.83 -38.22
N TRP A 166 19.05 23.45 -38.39
CA TRP A 166 20.12 23.40 -37.39
C TRP A 166 19.75 24.12 -36.11
N GLU A 167 19.05 25.25 -36.19
CA GLU A 167 18.48 25.91 -35.02
C GLU A 167 17.47 25.00 -34.30
N PHE A 168 16.62 24.28 -35.04
CA PHE A 168 15.68 23.33 -34.45
C PHE A 168 16.40 22.18 -33.73
N ALA A 169 17.39 21.56 -34.36
CA ALA A 169 18.18 20.48 -33.77
C ALA A 169 18.93 20.96 -32.50
N ALA A 170 19.57 22.14 -32.58
CA ALA A 170 20.26 22.74 -31.45
C ALA A 170 19.32 23.04 -30.27
N ARG A 171 18.14 23.60 -30.54
CA ARG A 171 17.12 23.86 -29.50
C ARG A 171 16.65 22.58 -28.82
N ARG A 172 16.56 21.47 -29.57
CA ARG A 172 16.15 20.18 -29.01
C ARG A 172 17.22 19.62 -28.07
N ALA A 173 18.50 19.72 -28.45
CA ALA A 173 19.61 19.36 -27.58
C ALA A 173 19.67 20.24 -26.29
N ASP A 174 19.45 21.56 -26.41
CA ASP A 174 19.37 22.45 -25.24
C ASP A 174 18.18 22.14 -24.34
N LYS A 175 17.01 21.84 -24.93
CA LYS A 175 15.82 21.47 -24.17
C LYS A 175 16.08 20.21 -23.34
N MET A 176 16.69 19.19 -23.95
CA MET A 176 17.08 17.96 -23.25
C MET A 176 18.06 18.27 -22.11
N ALA A 177 19.08 19.11 -22.34
CA ALA A 177 20.01 19.54 -21.30
C ALA A 177 19.29 20.23 -20.13
N GLY A 178 18.37 21.16 -20.42
CA GLY A 178 17.60 21.88 -19.41
C GLY A 178 16.66 20.98 -18.59
N GLN A 179 16.04 19.98 -19.22
CA GLN A 179 15.22 18.98 -18.53
C GLN A 179 16.07 18.12 -17.57
N LEU A 180 17.23 17.67 -18.03
CA LEU A 180 18.16 16.90 -17.21
C LEU A 180 18.69 17.73 -16.02
N GLU A 181 18.99 19.02 -16.21
CA GLU A 181 19.37 19.93 -15.13
C GLU A 181 18.27 20.12 -14.09
N GLU A 182 17.02 20.27 -14.53
CA GLU A 182 15.88 20.40 -13.62
C GLU A 182 15.68 19.13 -12.79
N VAL A 183 15.82 17.96 -13.40
CA VAL A 183 15.81 16.68 -12.68
C VAL A 183 16.96 16.62 -11.67
N LEU A 184 18.17 17.01 -12.07
CA LEU A 184 19.34 16.99 -11.19
C LEU A 184 19.18 17.95 -10.01
N LYS A 185 18.66 19.16 -10.26
CA LYS A 185 18.30 20.14 -9.22
C LYS A 185 17.30 19.55 -8.25
N ARG A 186 16.25 18.89 -8.75
CA ARG A 186 15.25 18.20 -7.91
C ARG A 186 15.91 17.14 -7.05
N ILE A 187 16.72 16.25 -7.63
CA ILE A 187 17.49 15.22 -6.91
C ILE A 187 18.36 15.85 -5.81
N THR A 188 19.12 16.91 -6.13
CA THR A 188 19.96 17.63 -5.16
C THR A 188 19.16 18.49 -4.16
N SER A 189 17.88 18.78 -4.41
CA SER A 189 17.01 19.46 -3.42
C SER A 189 16.41 18.49 -2.40
N VAL A 190 16.45 17.17 -2.68
CA VAL A 190 16.08 16.10 -1.74
C VAL A 190 17.15 15.90 -0.63
N THR A 191 18.25 16.66 -0.65
CA THR A 191 19.35 16.62 0.35
C THR A 191 18.97 17.06 1.77
N GLN A 192 17.68 17.19 2.08
CA GLN A 192 17.14 17.53 3.40
C GLN A 192 16.28 16.38 4.02
N ASN A 193 16.40 15.14 3.49
CA ASN A 193 15.71 13.83 3.79
C ASN A 193 14.32 13.60 3.15
N PRO A 194 13.81 12.36 2.92
CA PRO A 194 14.41 11.03 2.68
C PRO A 194 13.66 10.23 1.57
N ASP A 195 13.17 10.86 0.49
CA ASP A 195 12.44 10.13 -0.57
C ASP A 195 13.38 9.57 -1.64
N GLU A 196 14.19 8.60 -1.22
CA GLU A 196 15.20 7.96 -2.06
C GLU A 196 14.55 7.15 -3.21
N ILE A 197 13.33 6.63 -2.99
CA ILE A 197 12.54 5.91 -3.99
C ILE A 197 12.14 6.85 -5.13
N SER A 198 11.51 7.99 -4.83
CA SER A 198 11.12 8.96 -5.87
C SER A 198 12.33 9.55 -6.59
N ALA A 199 13.42 9.83 -5.86
CA ALA A 199 14.65 10.31 -6.48
C ALA A 199 15.20 9.30 -7.51
N ARG A 200 15.16 8.00 -7.19
CA ARG A 200 15.59 6.93 -8.11
C ARG A 200 14.65 6.78 -9.30
N PHE A 201 13.33 6.87 -9.11
CA PHE A 201 12.39 6.89 -10.25
C PHE A 201 12.61 8.07 -11.19
N LEU A 202 12.87 9.26 -10.64
CA LEU A 202 13.19 10.45 -11.43
C LEU A 202 14.46 10.25 -12.28
N ILE A 203 15.47 9.57 -11.72
CA ILE A 203 16.71 9.23 -12.44
C ILE A 203 16.41 8.27 -13.60
N VAL A 204 15.69 7.17 -13.37
CA VAL A 204 15.34 6.19 -14.42
C VAL A 204 14.61 6.89 -15.56
N LYS A 205 13.57 7.64 -15.22
CA LYS A 205 12.76 8.34 -16.21
C LYS A 205 13.58 9.35 -17.01
N ALA A 206 14.41 10.16 -16.36
CA ALA A 206 15.23 11.16 -17.04
C ALA A 206 16.23 10.54 -18.01
N VAL A 207 16.82 9.41 -17.66
CA VAL A 207 17.70 8.64 -18.53
C VAL A 207 16.93 8.12 -19.75
N GLU A 208 15.77 7.49 -19.55
CA GLU A 208 14.98 6.93 -20.64
C GLU A 208 14.46 8.01 -21.60
N ASP A 209 13.96 9.12 -21.04
CA ASP A 209 13.50 10.28 -21.82
C ASP A 209 14.64 10.87 -22.66
N ALA A 210 15.83 11.05 -22.07
CA ALA A 210 17.00 11.55 -22.80
C ALA A 210 17.48 10.58 -23.89
N ALA A 211 17.51 9.27 -23.61
CA ALA A 211 17.88 8.25 -24.59
C ALA A 211 16.94 8.24 -25.79
N PHE A 212 15.65 8.38 -25.53
CA PHE A 212 14.61 8.46 -26.54
C PHE A 212 14.73 9.75 -27.37
N GLU A 213 14.81 10.91 -26.72
CA GLU A 213 14.91 12.21 -27.39
C GLU A 213 16.18 12.33 -28.25
N ALA A 214 17.32 11.89 -27.73
CA ALA A 214 18.58 11.89 -28.47
C ALA A 214 18.52 10.96 -29.69
N SER A 215 17.95 9.76 -29.56
CA SER A 215 17.81 8.82 -30.68
C SER A 215 16.91 9.37 -31.80
N VAL A 216 15.80 10.02 -31.45
CA VAL A 216 14.91 10.66 -32.43
C VAL A 216 15.61 11.81 -33.14
N THR A 217 16.34 12.63 -32.38
CA THR A 217 17.05 13.79 -32.93
C THR A 217 18.17 13.35 -33.87
N ALA A 218 18.94 12.32 -33.50
CA ALA A 218 19.98 11.74 -34.34
C ALA A 218 19.43 11.21 -35.67
N PHE A 219 18.33 10.45 -35.61
CA PHE A 219 17.64 9.98 -36.81
C PHE A 219 17.19 11.14 -37.72
N GLN A 220 16.58 12.18 -37.15
CA GLN A 220 16.11 13.35 -37.90
C GLN A 220 17.28 14.11 -38.55
N VAL A 221 18.37 14.31 -37.81
CA VAL A 221 19.59 14.96 -38.33
C VAL A 221 20.19 14.14 -39.47
N GLY A 222 20.33 12.82 -39.31
CA GLY A 222 20.83 11.94 -40.38
C GLY A 222 19.94 11.97 -41.63
N LEU A 223 18.62 11.95 -41.46
CA LEU A 223 17.68 12.07 -42.58
C LEU A 223 17.78 13.42 -43.29
N MET A 224 17.99 14.51 -42.54
CA MET A 224 18.18 15.84 -43.11
C MET A 224 19.48 15.92 -43.93
N ILE A 225 20.57 15.35 -43.43
CA ILE A 225 21.85 15.29 -44.15
C ILE A 225 21.71 14.46 -45.43
N ALA A 226 21.05 13.30 -45.35
CA ALA A 226 20.80 12.46 -46.53
C ALA A 226 19.97 13.18 -47.62
N ARG A 227 19.09 14.10 -47.21
CA ARG A 227 18.26 14.93 -48.09
C ARG A 227 18.93 16.23 -48.53
N ALA A 228 20.05 16.63 -47.92
CA ALA A 228 20.77 17.82 -48.33
C ALA A 228 21.30 17.68 -49.76
N LEU A 229 21.49 18.81 -50.44
CA LEU A 229 22.11 18.82 -51.77
C LEU A 229 23.50 18.16 -51.68
N PRO A 230 23.91 17.36 -52.69
CA PRO A 230 25.12 16.54 -52.61
C PRO A 230 26.39 17.32 -52.21
N GLU A 231 26.51 18.55 -52.68
CA GLU A 231 27.63 19.47 -52.40
C GLU A 231 27.78 19.88 -50.93
N TYR A 232 26.73 19.76 -50.10
CA TYR A 232 26.78 20.11 -48.67
C TYR A 232 26.87 18.90 -47.73
N ARG A 233 26.68 17.68 -48.23
CA ARG A 233 26.59 16.48 -47.37
C ARG A 233 27.85 16.22 -46.55
N SER A 234 29.02 16.34 -47.17
CA SER A 234 30.32 16.17 -46.50
C SER A 234 30.58 17.24 -45.44
N THR A 235 30.00 18.44 -45.60
CA THR A 235 30.11 19.52 -44.61
C THR A 235 29.31 19.20 -43.34
N PHE A 236 28.17 18.52 -43.48
CA PHE A 236 27.28 18.19 -42.36
C PHE A 236 27.54 16.82 -41.72
N GLU A 237 28.33 15.95 -42.35
CA GLU A 237 28.64 14.60 -41.86
C GLU A 237 29.13 14.55 -40.38
N PRO A 238 29.97 15.49 -39.89
CA PRO A 238 30.35 15.52 -38.47
C PRO A 238 29.19 15.74 -37.49
N LEU A 239 28.10 16.39 -37.92
CA LEU A 239 26.91 16.57 -37.08
C LEU A 239 26.19 15.25 -36.83
N CYS A 240 26.12 14.38 -37.84
CA CYS A 240 25.48 13.07 -37.71
C CYS A 240 26.20 12.25 -36.62
N ALA A 241 27.53 12.17 -36.71
CA ALA A 241 28.35 11.48 -35.73
C ALA A 241 28.19 12.02 -34.30
N ARG A 242 28.03 13.34 -34.13
CA ARG A 242 27.80 13.96 -32.82
C ARG A 242 26.45 13.58 -32.22
N TYR A 243 25.37 13.68 -32.98
CA TYR A 243 24.05 13.29 -32.48
C TYR A 243 23.94 11.77 -32.25
N ASP A 244 24.60 10.95 -33.08
CA ASP A 244 24.70 9.51 -32.85
C ASP A 244 25.45 9.20 -31.56
N SER A 245 26.55 9.91 -31.29
CA SER A 245 27.30 9.77 -30.03
C SER A 245 26.46 10.17 -28.82
N LEU A 246 25.73 11.29 -28.89
CA LEU A 246 24.81 11.73 -27.84
C LEU A 246 23.72 10.67 -27.57
N ALA A 247 23.15 10.10 -28.64
CA ALA A 247 22.14 9.05 -28.53
C ALA A 247 22.68 7.75 -27.94
N GLN A 248 23.90 7.35 -28.32
CA GLN A 248 24.56 6.17 -27.75
C GLN A 248 24.89 6.36 -26.28
N ASN A 249 25.42 7.52 -25.91
CA ASN A 249 25.80 7.81 -24.53
C ASN A 249 24.59 7.98 -23.61
N ALA A 250 23.47 8.47 -24.14
CA ALA A 250 22.22 8.55 -23.39
C ALA A 250 21.62 7.17 -23.06
N ARG A 251 21.98 6.12 -23.81
CA ARG A 251 21.57 4.74 -23.50
C ARG A 251 22.41 4.20 -22.36
N VAL A 252 21.78 3.99 -21.21
CA VAL A 252 22.42 3.33 -20.08
C VAL A 252 22.56 1.83 -20.34
N LYS A 253 23.72 1.28 -19.98
CA LYS A 253 24.03 -0.15 -20.14
C LYS A 253 23.12 -1.00 -19.26
N SER A 254 22.63 -2.12 -19.80
CA SER A 254 21.70 -3.05 -19.12
C SER A 254 22.14 -3.46 -17.71
N GLY A 255 23.44 -3.72 -17.49
CA GLY A 255 23.96 -4.08 -16.17
C GLY A 255 23.86 -2.97 -15.12
N LYS A 256 23.91 -1.69 -15.51
CA LYS A 256 23.74 -0.55 -14.59
C LYS A 256 22.27 -0.35 -14.23
N ILE A 257 21.37 -0.47 -15.21
CA ILE A 257 19.92 -0.42 -15.00
C ILE A 257 19.49 -1.53 -14.04
N ALA A 258 19.97 -2.76 -14.26
CA ALA A 258 19.64 -3.89 -13.39
C ALA A 258 20.09 -3.67 -11.93
N GLY A 259 21.32 -3.21 -11.72
CA GLY A 259 21.81 -2.89 -10.36
C GLY A 259 21.01 -1.76 -9.70
N PHE A 260 20.65 -0.72 -10.46
CA PHE A 260 19.89 0.41 -9.96
C PHE A 260 18.44 0.06 -9.62
N LEU A 261 17.77 -0.73 -10.47
CA LEU A 261 16.40 -1.23 -10.22
C LEU A 261 16.36 -2.18 -9.02
N ASN A 262 17.40 -3.02 -8.84
CA ASN A 262 17.49 -3.90 -7.68
C ASN A 262 17.56 -3.11 -6.36
N GLU A 263 18.38 -2.05 -6.30
CA GLU A 263 18.41 -1.20 -5.10
C GLU A 263 17.09 -0.44 -4.87
N LEU A 264 16.44 0.04 -5.94
CA LEU A 264 15.10 0.66 -5.84
C LEU A 264 14.07 -0.33 -5.28
N TRP A 265 14.10 -1.58 -5.76
CA TRP A 265 13.25 -2.65 -5.25
C TRP A 265 13.47 -2.91 -3.76
N GLN A 266 14.72 -2.98 -3.29
CA GLN A 266 15.02 -3.17 -1.87
C GLN A 266 14.50 -2.02 -0.99
N LEU A 267 14.62 -0.77 -1.45
CA LEU A 267 14.07 0.38 -0.72
C LEU A 267 12.55 0.33 -0.64
N ILE A 268 11.87 -0.03 -1.74
CA ILE A 268 10.42 -0.20 -1.75
C ILE A 268 10.00 -1.28 -0.75
N LEU A 269 10.68 -2.44 -0.76
CA LEU A 269 10.40 -3.51 0.20
C LEU A 269 10.61 -3.07 1.65
N GLN A 270 11.66 -2.30 1.93
CA GLN A 270 11.93 -1.79 3.27
C GLN A 270 10.85 -0.80 3.74
N ASP A 271 10.41 0.11 2.86
CA ASP A 271 9.33 1.05 3.17
C ASP A 271 8.00 0.31 3.40
N MET A 272 7.73 -0.71 2.57
CA MET A 272 6.57 -1.58 2.75
C MET A 272 6.61 -2.35 4.08
N ARG A 273 7.76 -2.91 4.48
CA ARG A 273 7.94 -3.56 5.79
C ARG A 273 7.62 -2.59 6.93
N LYS A 274 8.19 -1.39 6.90
CA LYS A 274 7.97 -0.37 7.92
C LYS A 274 6.50 0.06 8.03
N ASN A 275 5.83 0.23 6.89
CA ASN A 275 4.40 0.57 6.85
C ASN A 275 3.53 -0.57 7.40
N ALA A 276 3.90 -1.82 7.11
CA ALA A 276 3.23 -2.99 7.65
C ALA A 276 3.38 -3.07 9.18
N GLU A 277 4.60 -2.94 9.69
CA GLU A 277 4.91 -2.90 11.13
C GLU A 277 4.12 -1.78 11.83
N GLN A 278 4.09 -0.59 11.24
CA GLN A 278 3.34 0.53 11.78
C GLN A 278 1.83 0.23 11.87
N LYS A 279 1.23 -0.30 10.81
CA LYS A 279 -0.20 -0.63 10.79
C LYS A 279 -0.58 -1.69 11.80
N ILE A 280 0.24 -2.74 11.92
CA ILE A 280 0.05 -3.78 12.94
C ILE A 280 0.21 -3.17 14.33
N GLY A 281 1.27 -2.39 14.56
CA GLY A 281 1.52 -1.71 15.83
C GLY A 281 0.38 -0.81 16.25
N ASP A 282 -0.15 0.03 15.34
CA ASP A 282 -1.27 0.93 15.59
C ASP A 282 -2.53 0.16 16.00
N ALA A 283 -2.81 -1.00 15.38
CA ALA A 283 -3.94 -1.86 15.71
C ALA A 283 -3.74 -2.52 17.09
N VAL A 284 -2.57 -3.11 17.35
CA VAL A 284 -2.24 -3.74 18.64
C VAL A 284 -2.35 -2.72 19.79
N GLU A 285 -1.80 -1.51 19.61
CA GLU A 285 -1.87 -0.44 20.61
C GLU A 285 -3.33 -0.08 20.93
N ALA A 286 -4.17 0.08 19.91
CA ALA A 286 -5.60 0.37 20.09
C ALA A 286 -6.33 -0.77 20.84
N GLY A 287 -6.05 -2.02 20.48
CA GLY A 287 -6.63 -3.19 21.15
C GLY A 287 -6.26 -3.26 22.63
N LEU A 288 -4.97 -3.13 22.96
CA LEU A 288 -4.50 -3.14 24.34
C LEU A 288 -5.06 -1.95 25.16
N ALA A 289 -5.15 -0.77 24.55
CA ALA A 289 -5.75 0.41 25.18
C ALA A 289 -7.26 0.22 25.45
N ALA A 290 -8.00 -0.37 24.50
CA ALA A 290 -9.41 -0.69 24.65
C ALA A 290 -9.64 -1.73 25.77
N ALA A 291 -8.85 -2.79 25.80
CA ALA A 291 -8.89 -3.78 26.87
C ALA A 291 -8.60 -3.16 28.24
N GLY A 292 -7.61 -2.26 28.33
CA GLY A 292 -7.26 -1.55 29.56
C GLY A 292 -8.43 -0.76 30.16
N LYS A 293 -9.20 -0.04 29.32
CA LYS A 293 -10.37 0.74 29.77
C LYS A 293 -11.50 -0.13 30.33
N LEU A 294 -11.63 -1.37 29.85
CA LEU A 294 -12.68 -2.31 30.24
C LEU A 294 -12.25 -3.22 31.41
N SER A 295 -11.00 -3.10 31.88
CA SER A 295 -10.44 -3.99 32.91
C SER A 295 -10.77 -3.57 34.35
N ASP A 296 -11.64 -2.57 34.57
CA ASP A 296 -12.08 -2.19 35.91
C ASP A 296 -12.85 -3.36 36.56
N PRO A 297 -12.36 -3.93 37.69
CA PRO A 297 -13.05 -5.03 38.37
C PRO A 297 -14.43 -4.67 38.91
N ALA A 298 -14.76 -3.37 39.03
CA ALA A 298 -16.08 -2.90 39.42
C ALA A 298 -17.11 -2.99 38.29
N LEU A 299 -16.68 -3.26 37.05
CA LEU A 299 -17.53 -3.35 35.87
C LEU A 299 -17.66 -4.81 35.39
N PRO A 300 -18.83 -5.23 34.88
CA PRO A 300 -19.06 -6.59 34.40
C PRO A 300 -18.51 -6.83 32.98
N TYR A 301 -17.42 -6.16 32.60
CA TYR A 301 -16.85 -6.17 31.23
C TYR A 301 -15.47 -6.82 31.16
N GLY A 302 -15.04 -7.49 32.22
CA GLY A 302 -13.75 -8.19 32.25
C GLY A 302 -13.62 -9.23 31.14
N TYR A 303 -14.71 -9.92 30.78
CA TYR A 303 -14.71 -10.90 29.67
C TYR A 303 -14.51 -10.24 28.30
N ILE A 304 -15.05 -9.04 28.08
CA ILE A 304 -14.83 -8.25 26.86
C ILE A 304 -13.38 -7.74 26.84
N ALA A 305 -12.88 -7.26 27.98
CA ALA A 305 -11.49 -6.83 28.13
C ALA A 305 -10.50 -7.96 27.81
N GLU A 306 -10.76 -9.17 28.33
CA GLU A 306 -9.97 -10.37 28.04
C GLU A 306 -10.01 -10.72 26.55
N GLY A 307 -11.21 -10.78 25.95
CA GLY A 307 -11.37 -11.09 24.52
C GLY A 307 -10.65 -10.11 23.59
N VAL A 308 -10.74 -8.80 23.86
CA VAL A 308 -10.00 -7.79 23.09
C VAL A 308 -8.49 -7.95 23.27
N ARG A 309 -8.03 -8.18 24.50
CA ARG A 309 -6.61 -8.34 24.81
C ARG A 309 -6.02 -9.56 24.12
N GLU A 310 -6.69 -10.71 24.18
CA GLU A 310 -6.24 -11.94 23.54
C GLU A 310 -6.05 -11.76 22.02
N ILE A 311 -6.94 -11.03 21.36
CA ILE A 311 -6.81 -10.76 19.91
C ILE A 311 -5.60 -9.85 19.66
N ALA A 312 -5.44 -8.78 20.42
CA ALA A 312 -4.32 -7.84 20.27
C ALA A 312 -2.96 -8.52 20.54
N GLU A 313 -2.86 -9.32 21.60
CA GLU A 313 -1.64 -10.05 21.95
C GLU A 313 -1.32 -11.17 20.95
N ALA A 314 -2.33 -11.85 20.42
CA ALA A 314 -2.14 -12.83 19.36
C ALA A 314 -1.54 -12.21 18.10
N ILE A 315 -1.99 -11.02 17.71
CA ILE A 315 -1.40 -10.28 16.58
C ILE A 315 0.03 -9.82 16.92
N ALA A 316 0.24 -9.30 18.14
CA ALA A 316 1.54 -8.81 18.59
C ALA A 316 2.62 -9.90 18.69
N ALA A 317 2.21 -11.15 18.91
CA ALA A 317 3.12 -12.29 19.01
C ALA A 317 3.65 -12.77 17.65
N LEU A 318 3.02 -12.38 16.55
CA LEU A 318 3.44 -12.77 15.20
C LEU A 318 4.65 -11.94 14.76
N SER A 319 5.65 -12.60 14.17
CA SER A 319 6.64 -11.90 13.37
C SER A 319 6.00 -11.37 12.07
N LEU A 320 6.55 -10.32 11.49
CA LEU A 320 5.99 -9.72 10.27
C LEU A 320 5.89 -10.74 9.12
N GLU A 321 6.81 -11.70 9.08
CA GLU A 321 6.86 -12.78 8.09
C GLU A 321 5.72 -13.81 8.23
N GLU A 322 5.17 -13.94 9.43
CA GLU A 322 4.06 -14.84 9.76
C GLU A 322 2.70 -14.16 9.57
N VAL A 323 2.65 -12.83 9.51
CA VAL A 323 1.41 -12.09 9.30
C VAL A 323 0.88 -12.33 7.88
N THR A 324 -0.38 -12.75 7.82
CA THR A 324 -1.09 -12.97 6.56
C THR A 324 -2.41 -12.21 6.57
N ALA A 325 -2.91 -11.83 5.38
CA ALA A 325 -4.23 -11.22 5.25
C ALA A 325 -5.31 -12.11 5.89
N TYR A 326 -5.25 -13.42 5.67
CA TYR A 326 -6.17 -14.39 6.27
C TYR A 326 -6.11 -14.40 7.81
N GLY A 327 -4.92 -14.39 8.40
CA GLY A 327 -4.77 -14.36 9.87
C GLY A 327 -5.29 -13.06 10.48
N LEU A 328 -5.15 -11.92 9.79
CA LEU A 328 -5.72 -10.65 10.23
C LEU A 328 -7.25 -10.60 10.03
N GLU A 329 -7.78 -11.22 8.97
CA GLU A 329 -9.22 -11.36 8.73
C GLU A 329 -9.88 -12.24 9.81
N ASP A 330 -9.23 -13.32 10.22
CA ASP A 330 -9.67 -14.15 11.35
C ASP A 330 -9.71 -13.35 12.67
N ALA A 331 -8.64 -12.59 12.96
CA ALA A 331 -8.61 -11.71 14.13
C ALA A 331 -9.74 -10.66 14.09
N LEU A 332 -10.05 -10.13 12.91
CA LEU A 332 -11.14 -9.17 12.72
C LEU A 332 -12.51 -9.82 12.94
N PHE A 333 -12.72 -11.06 12.48
CA PHE A 333 -13.96 -11.81 12.72
C PHE A 333 -14.18 -12.08 14.21
N ARG A 334 -13.14 -12.47 14.93
CA ARG A 334 -13.17 -12.63 16.39
C ARG A 334 -13.51 -11.31 17.10
N LEU A 335 -12.95 -10.20 16.63
CA LEU A 335 -13.23 -8.87 17.16
C LEU A 335 -14.68 -8.43 16.90
N ASP A 336 -15.25 -8.76 15.75
CA ASP A 336 -16.67 -8.50 15.43
C ASP A 336 -17.61 -9.25 16.40
N THR A 337 -17.23 -10.45 16.85
CA THR A 337 -17.97 -11.18 17.89
C THR A 337 -17.94 -10.44 19.23
N VAL A 338 -16.77 -9.92 19.61
CA VAL A 338 -16.60 -9.13 20.84
C VAL A 338 -17.40 -7.82 20.78
N LEU A 339 -17.38 -7.15 19.63
CA LEU A 339 -18.16 -5.93 19.38
C LEU A 339 -19.66 -6.17 19.49
N PHE A 340 -20.17 -7.27 18.92
CA PHE A 340 -21.58 -7.61 19.05
C PHE A 340 -21.99 -7.78 20.52
N ALA A 341 -21.16 -8.47 21.33
CA ALA A 341 -21.43 -8.60 22.76
C ALA A 341 -21.38 -7.26 23.50
N ALA A 342 -20.42 -6.40 23.16
CA ALA A 342 -20.33 -5.04 23.69
C ALA A 342 -21.58 -4.20 23.35
N ASP A 343 -22.08 -4.28 22.11
CA ASP A 343 -23.30 -3.60 21.69
C ASP A 343 -24.53 -4.08 22.46
N MET A 344 -24.66 -5.39 22.67
CA MET A 344 -25.76 -5.96 23.44
C MET A 344 -25.72 -5.52 24.91
N ASP A 345 -24.54 -5.46 25.52
CA ASP A 345 -24.38 -5.00 26.89
C ASP A 345 -24.58 -3.47 27.01
N MET A 346 -24.22 -2.71 25.98
CA MET A 346 -24.55 -1.28 25.88
C MET A 346 -26.07 -1.04 25.86
N LEU A 347 -26.87 -1.92 25.24
CA LEU A 347 -28.33 -1.81 25.29
C LEU A 347 -28.88 -1.96 26.72
N ARG A 348 -28.19 -2.74 27.57
CA ARG A 348 -28.57 -2.96 28.98
C ARG A 348 -28.08 -1.82 29.88
N ALA A 349 -26.98 -1.17 29.54
CA ALA A 349 -26.41 -0.03 30.28
C ALA A 349 -25.94 1.10 29.34
N PRO A 350 -26.86 1.93 28.80
CA PRO A 350 -26.51 2.96 27.81
C PRO A 350 -25.49 3.99 28.30
N GLN A 351 -25.43 4.24 29.62
CA GLN A 351 -24.45 5.15 30.22
C GLN A 351 -22.99 4.70 30.03
N HIS A 352 -22.75 3.41 29.73
CA HIS A 352 -21.41 2.84 29.56
C HIS A 352 -20.88 2.89 28.12
N ARG A 353 -21.64 3.47 27.17
CA ARG A 353 -21.28 3.52 25.74
C ARG A 353 -19.82 3.92 25.47
N GLN A 354 -19.34 4.98 26.13
CA GLN A 354 -17.99 5.52 25.90
C GLN A 354 -16.86 4.55 26.27
N LEU A 355 -17.13 3.52 27.08
CA LEU A 355 -16.14 2.50 27.42
C LEU A 355 -15.81 1.59 26.23
N PHE A 356 -16.75 1.43 25.29
CA PHE A 356 -16.64 0.53 24.14
C PHE A 356 -16.07 1.19 22.89
N ASP A 357 -15.96 2.52 22.85
CA ASP A 357 -15.44 3.27 21.69
C ASP A 357 -14.04 2.79 21.26
N GLY A 358 -13.21 2.33 22.21
CA GLY A 358 -11.88 1.80 21.93
C GLY A 358 -11.90 0.50 21.10
N ILE A 359 -12.94 -0.33 21.24
CA ILE A 359 -13.06 -1.57 20.46
C ILE A 359 -13.31 -1.23 18.97
N SER A 360 -14.09 -0.18 18.70
CA SER A 360 -14.33 0.33 17.34
C SER A 360 -13.05 0.89 16.70
N ASP A 361 -12.23 1.64 17.46
CA ASP A 361 -10.92 2.13 16.98
C ASP A 361 -9.98 0.96 16.65
N PHE A 362 -9.92 -0.06 17.52
CA PHE A 362 -9.15 -1.27 17.24
C PHE A 362 -9.59 -1.95 15.95
N ARG A 363 -10.91 -2.10 15.74
CA ARG A 363 -11.49 -2.69 14.53
C ARG A 363 -11.13 -1.90 13.28
N GLU A 364 -11.22 -0.57 13.31
CA GLU A 364 -10.87 0.28 12.18
C GLU A 364 -9.40 0.11 11.79
N LYS A 365 -8.49 0.18 12.77
CA LYS A 365 -7.05 0.03 12.53
C LYS A 365 -6.67 -1.37 12.06
N LEU A 366 -7.28 -2.41 12.62
CA LEU A 366 -7.09 -3.78 12.15
C LEU A 366 -7.59 -3.94 10.71
N GLY A 367 -8.72 -3.32 10.35
CA GLY A 367 -9.22 -3.29 8.97
C GLY A 367 -8.24 -2.61 8.00
N VAL A 368 -7.61 -1.50 8.40
CA VAL A 368 -6.55 -0.85 7.61
C VAL A 368 -5.35 -1.78 7.39
N ALA A 369 -4.96 -2.55 8.41
CA ALA A 369 -3.90 -3.55 8.26
C ALA A 369 -4.32 -4.68 7.30
N VAL A 370 -5.54 -5.22 7.43
CA VAL A 370 -6.09 -6.23 6.51
C VAL A 370 -6.05 -5.74 5.07
N GLU A 371 -6.57 -4.54 4.80
CA GLU A 371 -6.58 -3.98 3.43
C GLU A 371 -5.17 -3.82 2.86
N PHE A 372 -4.21 -3.37 3.69
CA PHE A 372 -2.82 -3.27 3.28
C PHE A 372 -2.26 -4.63 2.86
N PHE A 373 -2.39 -5.66 3.71
CA PHE A 373 -1.86 -6.99 3.42
C PHE A 373 -2.57 -7.68 2.26
N ARG A 374 -3.88 -7.43 2.06
CA ARG A 374 -4.62 -7.95 0.90
C ARG A 374 -4.14 -7.36 -0.42
N ASN A 375 -3.68 -6.11 -0.40
CA ASN A 375 -3.23 -5.38 -1.59
C ASN A 375 -1.73 -5.59 -1.90
N LEU A 376 -1.00 -6.31 -1.05
CA LEU A 376 0.37 -6.72 -1.36
C LEU A 376 0.36 -7.70 -2.55
N SER A 377 1.21 -7.47 -3.54
CA SER A 377 1.41 -8.44 -4.62
C SER A 377 2.00 -9.74 -4.07
N GLY A 378 1.69 -10.90 -4.69
CA GLY A 378 2.21 -12.19 -4.25
C GLY A 378 3.75 -12.26 -4.18
N GLU A 379 4.43 -11.52 -5.07
CA GLU A 379 5.90 -11.38 -5.07
C GLU A 379 6.41 -10.51 -3.90
N ALA A 380 5.72 -9.42 -3.55
CA ALA A 380 6.08 -8.60 -2.39
C ALA A 380 5.81 -9.33 -1.06
N ALA A 381 4.72 -10.10 -0.98
CA ALA A 381 4.43 -10.96 0.15
C ALA A 381 5.45 -12.11 0.29
N GLY A 382 5.93 -12.68 -0.84
CA GLY A 382 7.00 -13.67 -0.86
C GLY A 382 8.35 -13.09 -0.42
N ALA A 383 8.66 -11.85 -0.81
CA ALA A 383 9.91 -11.17 -0.46
C ALA A 383 10.07 -10.90 1.06
N PHE A 384 8.96 -10.75 1.79
CA PHE A 384 9.01 -10.71 3.25
C PHE A 384 9.56 -12.01 3.84
N ARG A 385 9.27 -13.17 3.23
CA ARG A 385 9.75 -14.48 3.69
C ARG A 385 11.17 -14.80 3.25
N GLU A 386 11.58 -14.39 2.05
CA GLU A 386 12.91 -14.71 1.48
C GLU A 386 14.08 -14.01 2.20
N THR A 387 13.82 -12.89 2.89
CA THR A 387 14.85 -12.15 3.63
C THR A 387 15.27 -12.82 4.96
N ALA A 388 14.63 -13.93 5.36
CA ALA A 388 14.90 -14.64 6.61
C ALA A 388 15.70 -15.96 6.47
N GLY A 389 16.11 -16.38 5.26
CA GLY A 389 17.04 -17.50 5.12
C GLY A 389 16.89 -18.33 3.84
N THR A 390 18.03 -18.65 3.23
CA THR A 390 18.22 -19.64 2.18
C THR A 390 17.86 -21.07 2.62
N VAL A 391 17.48 -21.92 1.65
CA VAL A 391 17.29 -23.41 1.68
C VAL A 391 15.80 -23.81 1.92
N ARG A 392 15.10 -24.59 1.09
CA ARG A 392 15.45 -25.46 -0.04
C ARG A 392 14.23 -25.84 -0.89
N GLU A 393 14.55 -26.18 -2.13
CA GLU A 393 13.96 -27.22 -2.98
C GLU A 393 13.15 -28.30 -2.24
N THR A 394 11.96 -28.64 -2.75
CA THR A 394 11.52 -30.02 -3.10
C THR A 394 10.00 -30.05 -3.39
N ALA A 395 9.58 -29.56 -4.56
CA ALA A 395 8.18 -29.64 -5.02
C ALA A 395 7.93 -30.78 -6.03
N ALA A 396 8.75 -31.86 -6.00
CA ALA A 396 8.65 -32.98 -6.95
C ALA A 396 8.25 -34.34 -6.33
N ALA A 397 7.94 -34.43 -5.03
CA ALA A 397 7.70 -35.72 -4.35
C ALA A 397 6.25 -36.02 -3.92
N PHE A 398 5.26 -35.17 -4.24
CA PHE A 398 3.88 -35.34 -3.76
C PHE A 398 2.90 -35.68 -4.88
N ARG A 399 2.80 -36.95 -5.27
CA ARG A 399 1.64 -37.45 -6.06
C ARG A 399 1.10 -38.81 -5.59
N GLY A 400 1.57 -39.32 -4.44
CA GLY A 400 1.06 -40.53 -3.80
C GLY A 400 0.47 -40.34 -2.38
N ALA A 401 0.67 -39.17 -1.76
CA ALA A 401 0.27 -38.87 -0.38
C ALA A 401 -1.09 -38.13 -0.25
N GLU A 402 -1.78 -37.88 -1.37
CA GLU A 402 -2.95 -36.99 -1.40
C GLU A 402 -4.17 -37.54 -0.65
N LYS A 403 -4.45 -38.86 -0.69
CA LYS A 403 -5.66 -39.42 -0.05
C LYS A 403 -5.59 -39.50 1.49
N GLY A 404 -4.41 -39.72 2.06
CA GLY A 404 -4.19 -39.69 3.51
C GLY A 404 -4.05 -38.26 4.04
N SER A 405 -3.41 -37.39 3.26
CA SER A 405 -3.27 -35.96 3.54
C SER A 405 -4.60 -35.22 3.47
N GLU A 406 -5.49 -35.52 2.51
CA GLU A 406 -6.83 -34.91 2.41
C GLU A 406 -7.68 -35.22 3.64
N ARG A 407 -7.76 -36.49 4.04
CA ARG A 407 -8.57 -36.90 5.21
C ARG A 407 -8.09 -36.24 6.50
N LYS A 408 -6.76 -36.16 6.72
CA LYS A 408 -6.19 -35.40 7.85
C LYS A 408 -6.47 -33.90 7.75
N ARG A 409 -6.45 -33.31 6.55
CA ARG A 409 -6.81 -31.91 6.31
C ARG A 409 -8.27 -31.62 6.62
N THR A 410 -9.18 -32.54 6.25
CA THR A 410 -10.62 -32.41 6.52
C THR A 410 -10.94 -32.54 8.00
N MET A 411 -10.31 -33.48 8.71
CA MET A 411 -10.46 -33.63 10.16
C MET A 411 -9.87 -32.45 10.93
N GLY A 412 -8.66 -32.00 10.58
CA GLY A 412 -8.05 -30.83 11.21
C GLY A 412 -8.87 -29.54 11.01
N LYS A 413 -9.49 -29.36 9.84
CA LYS A 413 -10.43 -28.26 9.61
C LYS A 413 -11.68 -28.37 10.50
N MET A 414 -12.26 -29.56 10.60
CA MET A 414 -13.44 -29.79 11.45
C MET A 414 -13.16 -29.43 12.92
N TYR A 415 -11.99 -29.81 13.45
CA TYR A 415 -11.60 -29.47 14.83
C TYR A 415 -11.25 -27.99 14.99
N SER A 416 -10.65 -27.35 13.97
CA SER A 416 -10.43 -25.90 13.96
C SER A 416 -11.77 -25.14 14.03
N ASP A 417 -12.73 -25.51 13.18
CA ASP A 417 -14.07 -24.91 13.14
C ASP A 417 -14.79 -25.13 14.48
N LEU A 418 -14.64 -26.31 15.10
CA LEU A 418 -15.15 -26.61 16.44
C LEU A 418 -14.51 -25.71 17.51
N ALA A 419 -13.18 -25.53 17.47
CA ALA A 419 -12.47 -24.69 18.43
C ALA A 419 -12.93 -23.23 18.37
N GLU A 420 -13.24 -22.74 17.17
CA GLU A 420 -13.82 -21.40 16.98
C GLU A 420 -15.23 -21.32 17.58
N GLN A 421 -16.11 -22.27 17.28
CA GLN A 421 -17.48 -22.30 17.80
C GLN A 421 -17.51 -22.38 19.32
N GLU A 422 -16.79 -23.33 19.91
CA GLU A 422 -16.76 -23.51 21.37
C GLU A 422 -16.05 -22.36 22.07
N GLY A 423 -15.07 -21.72 21.41
CA GLY A 423 -14.43 -20.50 21.90
C GLY A 423 -15.42 -19.35 22.04
N ILE A 424 -16.34 -19.20 21.08
CA ILE A 424 -17.42 -18.19 21.14
C ILE A 424 -18.38 -18.50 22.29
N LEU A 425 -18.77 -19.76 22.48
CA LEU A 425 -19.68 -20.16 23.56
C LEU A 425 -19.04 -19.93 24.94
N LEU A 426 -17.77 -20.27 25.10
CA LEU A 426 -17.00 -19.98 26.32
C LEU A 426 -16.93 -18.47 26.60
N PHE A 427 -16.72 -17.64 25.58
CA PHE A 427 -16.71 -16.18 25.71
C PHE A 427 -18.05 -15.66 26.26
N TYR A 428 -19.19 -16.12 25.72
CA TYR A 428 -20.51 -15.72 26.21
C TYR A 428 -20.79 -16.24 27.62
N LEU A 429 -20.37 -17.46 27.95
CA LEU A 429 -20.53 -18.03 29.30
C LEU A 429 -19.81 -17.19 30.34
N LYS A 430 -18.54 -16.82 30.09
CA LYS A 430 -17.77 -15.91 30.95
C LYS A 430 -18.50 -14.57 31.18
N GLY A 431 -19.14 -14.02 30.14
CA GLY A 431 -19.92 -12.80 30.24
C GLY A 431 -21.16 -12.95 31.11
N GLU A 432 -21.93 -14.03 30.96
CA GLU A 432 -23.10 -14.26 31.80
C GLU A 432 -22.72 -14.49 33.28
N ILE A 433 -21.60 -15.17 33.56
CA ILE A 433 -21.08 -15.33 34.93
C ILE A 433 -20.81 -13.96 35.57
N GLN A 434 -20.12 -13.05 34.88
CA GLN A 434 -19.80 -11.72 35.40
C GLN A 434 -21.05 -10.86 35.60
N LYS A 435 -22.03 -10.96 34.70
CA LYS A 435 -23.29 -10.21 34.79
C LYS A 435 -24.18 -10.68 35.94
N LEU A 436 -24.22 -11.98 36.23
CA LEU A 436 -24.94 -12.51 37.39
C LEU A 436 -24.27 -12.10 38.70
N GLY A 437 -22.93 -12.12 38.73
CA GLY A 437 -22.10 -11.60 39.82
C GLY A 437 -22.48 -12.14 41.20
N ASP A 438 -22.12 -11.39 42.25
CA ASP A 438 -22.44 -11.76 43.64
C ASP A 438 -23.93 -11.58 43.99
N ALA A 439 -24.68 -10.87 43.16
CA ALA A 439 -26.10 -10.61 43.38
C ALA A 439 -26.98 -11.84 43.14
N HIS A 440 -26.54 -12.76 42.27
CA HIS A 440 -27.33 -13.90 41.83
C HIS A 440 -26.58 -15.25 41.86
N LEU A 441 -25.26 -15.26 42.09
CA LEU A 441 -24.47 -16.49 42.21
C LEU A 441 -24.01 -16.74 43.65
N GLU A 442 -24.31 -17.92 44.16
CA GLU A 442 -23.71 -18.46 45.38
C GLU A 442 -22.28 -18.97 45.11
N GLU A 443 -21.44 -19.05 46.15
CA GLU A 443 -20.04 -19.50 46.01
C GLU A 443 -19.91 -20.89 45.38
N GLU A 444 -20.82 -21.82 45.69
CA GLU A 444 -20.87 -23.15 45.07
C GLU A 444 -21.18 -23.06 43.56
N GLN A 445 -22.11 -22.18 43.16
CA GLN A 445 -22.48 -21.98 41.76
C GLN A 445 -21.35 -21.31 40.97
N LYS A 446 -20.65 -20.33 41.57
CA LYS A 446 -19.47 -19.70 40.95
C LYS A 446 -18.35 -20.73 40.75
N ALA A 447 -18.08 -21.55 41.76
CA ALA A 447 -17.07 -22.60 41.66
C ALA A 447 -17.40 -23.60 40.52
N ALA A 448 -18.66 -24.03 40.42
CA ALA A 448 -19.12 -24.91 39.35
C ALA A 448 -18.97 -24.27 37.96
N LEU A 449 -19.38 -23.01 37.79
CA LEU A 449 -19.26 -22.28 36.54
C LEU A 449 -17.80 -22.05 36.11
N ASN A 450 -16.91 -21.80 37.08
CA ASN A 450 -15.48 -21.69 36.80
C ASN A 450 -14.86 -23.02 36.35
N ASP A 451 -15.26 -24.16 36.94
CA ASP A 451 -14.81 -25.49 36.50
C ASP A 451 -15.29 -25.80 35.07
N ILE A 452 -16.55 -25.47 34.77
CA ILE A 452 -17.11 -25.57 33.41
C ILE A 452 -16.27 -24.76 32.42
N CYS A 453 -15.97 -23.49 32.73
CA CYS A 453 -15.14 -22.65 31.88
C CYS A 453 -13.75 -23.24 31.65
N ALA A 454 -13.10 -23.79 32.69
CA ALA A 454 -11.80 -24.44 32.57
C ALA A 454 -11.86 -25.69 31.68
N ARG A 455 -12.95 -26.47 31.77
CA ARG A 455 -13.19 -27.65 30.94
C ARG A 455 -13.38 -27.29 29.47
N MET A 456 -14.20 -26.28 29.19
CA MET A 456 -14.40 -25.77 27.83
C MET A 456 -13.12 -25.18 27.23
N ASP A 457 -12.35 -24.43 28.01
CA ASP A 457 -11.05 -23.89 27.57
C ASP A 457 -10.07 -25.00 27.17
N ARG A 458 -10.02 -26.09 27.96
CA ARG A 458 -9.23 -27.28 27.61
C ARG A 458 -9.71 -27.91 26.31
N ALA A 459 -11.02 -28.07 26.13
CA ALA A 459 -11.59 -28.62 24.90
C ALA A 459 -11.24 -27.77 23.66
N VAL A 460 -11.37 -26.44 23.77
CA VAL A 460 -10.99 -25.49 22.70
C VAL A 460 -9.51 -25.59 22.36
N LYS A 461 -8.62 -25.59 23.37
CA LYS A 461 -7.17 -25.71 23.15
C LYS A 461 -6.79 -27.01 22.48
N MET A 462 -7.41 -28.12 22.87
CA MET A 462 -7.20 -29.42 22.24
C MET A 462 -7.71 -29.43 20.79
N ALA A 463 -8.89 -28.89 20.54
CA ALA A 463 -9.48 -28.84 19.20
C ALA A 463 -8.62 -28.05 18.21
N ARG A 464 -7.91 -26.98 18.64
CA ARG A 464 -6.97 -26.23 17.77
C ARG A 464 -5.79 -27.07 17.26
N GLY A 465 -5.39 -28.12 18.00
CA GLY A 465 -4.26 -28.99 17.66
C GLY A 465 -4.67 -30.37 17.12
N ALA A 466 -5.95 -30.72 17.21
CA ALA A 466 -6.42 -32.07 16.95
C ALA A 466 -6.36 -32.44 15.46
N SER A 467 -5.95 -33.68 15.21
CA SER A 467 -5.80 -34.22 13.85
C SER A 467 -6.26 -35.68 13.73
N ASP A 468 -6.64 -36.31 14.83
CA ASP A 468 -7.14 -37.69 14.86
C ASP A 468 -8.43 -37.87 15.69
N ARG A 469 -8.96 -39.09 15.66
CA ARG A 469 -10.24 -39.44 16.30
C ARG A 469 -10.12 -39.67 17.80
N GLU A 470 -8.94 -39.99 18.31
CA GLU A 470 -8.75 -40.23 19.75
C GLU A 470 -8.85 -38.89 20.48
N GLU A 471 -8.20 -37.86 19.94
CA GLU A 471 -8.33 -36.47 20.38
C GLU A 471 -9.79 -35.99 20.27
N GLY A 472 -10.48 -36.36 19.19
CA GLY A 472 -11.92 -36.08 19.02
C GLY A 472 -12.82 -36.63 20.12
N ASN A 473 -12.55 -37.86 20.57
CA ASN A 473 -13.31 -38.48 21.66
C ASN A 473 -13.05 -37.76 23.00
N GLU A 474 -11.79 -37.40 23.30
CA GLU A 474 -11.47 -36.66 24.53
C GLU A 474 -12.12 -35.27 24.53
N ILE A 475 -12.16 -34.58 23.38
CA ILE A 475 -12.89 -33.32 23.22
C ILE A 475 -14.39 -33.53 23.47
N ALA A 476 -14.99 -34.59 22.93
CA ALA A 476 -16.41 -34.90 23.12
C ALA A 476 -16.76 -35.17 24.59
N GLU A 477 -15.89 -35.89 25.32
CA GLU A 477 -16.07 -36.13 26.76
C GLU A 477 -16.06 -34.82 27.57
N LEU A 478 -15.10 -33.94 27.28
CA LEU A 478 -15.01 -32.63 27.94
C LEU A 478 -16.26 -31.77 27.70
N LEU A 479 -16.73 -31.71 26.45
CA LEU A 479 -17.93 -30.93 26.08
C LEU A 479 -19.22 -31.55 26.63
N SER A 480 -19.34 -32.89 26.65
CA SER A 480 -20.49 -33.58 27.25
C SER A 480 -20.58 -33.30 28.75
N GLY A 481 -19.47 -33.37 29.46
CA GLY A 481 -19.44 -33.02 30.87
C GLY A 481 -19.79 -31.55 31.09
N ALA A 482 -19.28 -30.62 30.27
CA ALA A 482 -19.61 -29.21 30.38
C ALA A 482 -21.12 -28.96 30.19
N TYR A 483 -21.75 -29.61 29.20
CA TYR A 483 -23.20 -29.55 28.98
C TYR A 483 -24.01 -30.02 30.20
N GLU A 484 -23.64 -31.16 30.80
CA GLU A 484 -24.34 -31.73 31.96
C GLU A 484 -24.28 -30.77 33.16
N ASP A 485 -23.08 -30.28 33.49
CA ASP A 485 -22.87 -29.39 34.62
C ASP A 485 -23.56 -28.03 34.40
N MET A 486 -23.48 -27.46 33.18
CA MET A 486 -24.19 -26.22 32.84
C MET A 486 -25.71 -26.37 32.98
N SER A 487 -26.26 -27.53 32.60
CA SER A 487 -27.70 -27.80 32.71
C SER A 487 -28.16 -27.84 34.17
N VAL A 488 -27.38 -28.49 35.04
CA VAL A 488 -27.63 -28.53 36.49
C VAL A 488 -27.57 -27.14 37.10
N VAL A 489 -26.53 -26.36 36.79
CA VAL A 489 -26.39 -24.99 37.29
C VAL A 489 -27.55 -24.10 36.81
N ALA A 490 -27.92 -24.20 35.53
CA ALA A 490 -29.02 -23.43 34.96
C ALA A 490 -30.38 -23.73 35.62
N GLU A 491 -30.64 -24.99 36.01
CA GLU A 491 -31.83 -25.34 36.79
C GLU A 491 -31.81 -24.72 38.18
N ARG A 492 -30.66 -24.78 38.89
CA ARG A 492 -30.51 -24.18 40.21
C ARG A 492 -30.68 -22.65 40.20
N LEU A 493 -30.28 -21.98 39.11
CA LEU A 493 -30.45 -20.53 38.93
C LEU A 493 -31.89 -20.10 38.61
N GLY A 494 -32.80 -21.04 38.35
CA GLY A 494 -34.22 -20.76 38.10
C GLY A 494 -34.44 -19.78 36.93
N VAL A 495 -35.10 -18.66 37.20
CA VAL A 495 -35.42 -17.64 36.18
C VAL A 495 -34.18 -16.94 35.61
N TYR A 496 -33.07 -16.96 36.34
CA TYR A 496 -31.79 -16.35 35.91
C TYR A 496 -30.90 -17.32 35.12
N GLY A 497 -31.26 -18.61 35.03
CA GLY A 497 -30.48 -19.64 34.34
C GLY A 497 -30.77 -19.79 32.85
N SER A 498 -31.66 -18.99 32.27
CA SER A 498 -32.12 -19.17 30.88
C SER A 498 -31.01 -19.02 29.84
N ALA A 499 -30.10 -18.06 30.02
CA ALA A 499 -28.94 -17.87 29.14
C ALA A 499 -27.94 -19.02 29.27
N VAL A 500 -27.65 -19.46 30.50
CA VAL A 500 -26.76 -20.62 30.75
C VAL A 500 -27.33 -21.90 30.13
N ARG A 501 -28.64 -22.12 30.23
CA ARG A 501 -29.34 -23.24 29.58
C ARG A 501 -29.21 -23.19 28.06
N TYR A 502 -29.38 -22.00 27.46
CA TYR A 502 -29.23 -21.84 26.01
C TYR A 502 -27.82 -22.19 25.54
N LEU A 503 -26.80 -21.69 26.24
CA LEU A 503 -25.41 -22.00 25.94
C LEU A 503 -25.12 -23.50 26.08
N ALA A 504 -25.68 -24.17 27.10
CA ALA A 504 -25.53 -25.62 27.27
C ALA A 504 -26.07 -26.39 26.04
N GLU A 505 -27.25 -26.02 25.55
CA GLU A 505 -27.83 -26.67 24.35
C GLU A 505 -27.01 -26.41 23.08
N GLU A 506 -26.34 -25.26 22.96
CA GLU A 506 -25.41 -25.00 21.85
C GLU A 506 -24.16 -25.88 21.94
N VAL A 507 -23.53 -26.01 23.13
CA VAL A 507 -22.36 -26.89 23.38
C VAL A 507 -22.67 -28.37 23.06
N LYS A 508 -23.92 -28.78 23.20
CA LYS A 508 -24.36 -30.15 22.88
C LYS A 508 -24.41 -30.44 21.38
N LYS A 509 -24.64 -29.43 20.52
CA LYS A 509 -24.90 -29.65 19.09
C LYS A 509 -23.76 -30.33 18.33
N PRO A 510 -22.48 -30.01 18.57
CA PRO A 510 -21.37 -30.63 17.85
C PRO A 510 -21.09 -32.08 18.26
N LEU A 511 -21.52 -32.50 19.46
CA LEU A 511 -21.29 -33.86 19.98
C LEU A 511 -21.83 -34.98 19.07
N LYS A 512 -22.80 -34.69 18.22
CA LYS A 512 -23.35 -35.67 17.25
C LYS A 512 -22.46 -35.88 16.01
N TYR A 513 -21.43 -35.06 15.85
CA TYR A 513 -20.49 -35.07 14.72
C TYR A 513 -19.06 -35.44 15.12
N LEU A 514 -18.77 -35.44 16.43
CA LEU A 514 -17.55 -35.97 17.04
C LEU A 514 -17.72 -37.48 17.26
#